data_AF-A0A2V7CB66-F1
#
_entry.id   AF-A0A2V7CB66-F1
#
_cell.length_a   1.000
_cell.length_b   1.000
_cell.length_c   1.000
_cell.angle_alpha   90.00
_cell.angle_beta   90.00
_cell.angle_gamma   90.00
#
_symmetry.space_group_name_H-M   'P 1'
#
loop_
_entity.id
_entity.type
_entity.pdbx_description
1 polymer ?
#
loop_
_entity_poly.entity_id
_entity_poly.type
_entity_poly.pdbx_seq_one_letter_code
_entity_poly.pdbx_strand_id
1 'polypeptide(L)'
;MFSGGTYHEVARWLWNFLTAHAKRVDPRIEVVLDEDDEREGKSYGARLRFGHRFGPPLEFAFRDVADHRGSLAWCSALADRTRGLARELVADQGVADVRPR
;
A
#
# COMPACT_ATOMS: atom_id res chain seq x y z
N MET A 1 -13.11 -20.41 15.25
CA MET A 1 -11.71 -20.03 15.44
C MET A 1 -11.43 -18.91 14.44
N PHE A 2 -11.39 -17.66 14.89
CA PHE A 2 -11.04 -16.53 13.99
C PHE A 2 -9.52 -16.52 13.83
N SER A 3 -9.00 -17.03 12.71
CA SER A 3 -7.58 -16.88 12.33
C SER A 3 -7.28 -15.52 11.70
N GLY A 4 -8.24 -14.59 11.76
CA GLY A 4 -8.23 -13.30 11.06
C GLY A 4 -7.31 -12.24 11.65
N GLY A 5 -6.72 -12.46 12.83
CA GLY A 5 -5.89 -11.46 13.52
C GLY A 5 -6.70 -10.25 14.00
N THR A 6 -6.13 -9.49 14.92
CA THR A 6 -6.65 -8.19 15.35
C THR A 6 -6.49 -7.15 14.23
N TYR A 7 -7.24 -6.05 14.32
CA TYR A 7 -7.13 -4.92 13.37
C TYR A 7 -5.67 -4.45 13.24
N HIS A 8 -4.95 -4.27 14.35
CA HIS A 8 -3.55 -3.85 14.31
C HIS A 8 -2.59 -4.90 13.71
N GLU A 9 -2.84 -6.19 13.93
CA GLU A 9 -2.04 -7.25 13.30
C GLU A 9 -2.24 -7.28 11.78
N VAL A 10 -3.48 -7.10 11.33
CA VAL A 10 -3.81 -7.03 9.91
C VAL A 10 -3.27 -5.75 9.28
N ALA A 11 -3.33 -4.61 9.98
CA ALA A 11 -2.71 -3.36 9.56
C ALA A 11 -1.19 -3.52 9.37
N ARG A 12 -0.52 -4.13 10.36
CA ARG A 12 0.92 -4.40 10.30
C ARG A 12 1.28 -5.33 9.14
N TRP A 13 0.48 -6.37 8.91
CA TRP A 13 0.65 -7.25 7.77
C TRP A 13 0.52 -6.49 6.45
N LEU A 14 -0.54 -5.69 6.30
CA LEU A 14 -0.81 -4.89 5.10
C LEU A 14 0.33 -3.91 4.82
N TRP A 15 0.77 -3.18 5.85
CA TRP A 15 1.90 -2.25 5.73
C TRP A 15 3.18 -2.96 5.26
N ASN A 16 3.54 -4.09 5.87
CA ASN A 16 4.71 -4.89 5.47
C ASN A 16 4.58 -5.38 4.02
N PHE A 17 3.40 -5.86 3.64
CA PHE A 17 3.14 -6.36 2.29
C PHE A 17 3.33 -5.25 1.25
N LEU A 18 2.62 -4.13 1.42
CA LEU A 18 2.71 -3.00 0.51
C LEU A 18 4.16 -2.48 0.43
N THR A 19 4.84 -2.34 1.57
CA THR A 19 6.22 -1.85 1.64
C THR A 19 7.17 -2.78 0.89
N ALA A 20 7.09 -4.09 1.12
CA ALA A 20 7.95 -5.06 0.45
C ALA A 20 7.75 -5.07 -1.08
N HIS A 21 6.52 -4.87 -1.57
CA HIS A 21 6.25 -4.83 -3.01
C HIS A 21 6.56 -3.48 -3.66
N ALA A 22 6.36 -2.37 -2.94
CA ALA A 22 6.73 -1.03 -3.40
C ALA A 22 8.26 -0.89 -3.50
N LYS A 23 9.02 -1.34 -2.49
CA LYS A 23 10.48 -1.24 -2.46
C LYS A 23 11.20 -2.10 -3.52
N ARG A 24 10.53 -3.11 -4.08
CA ARG A 24 11.03 -3.85 -5.25
C ARG A 24 11.04 -3.02 -6.54
N VAL A 25 10.28 -1.93 -6.60
CA VAL A 25 10.29 -0.98 -7.73
C VAL A 25 11.38 0.07 -7.52
N ASP A 26 11.35 0.76 -6.38
CA ASP A 26 12.42 1.68 -5.96
C ASP A 26 12.52 1.68 -4.43
N PRO A 27 13.71 1.49 -3.85
CA PRO A 27 13.89 1.37 -2.40
C PRO A 27 13.51 2.64 -1.62
N ARG A 28 13.44 3.80 -2.28
CA ARG A 28 13.05 5.10 -1.68
C ARG A 28 11.54 5.28 -1.56
N ILE A 29 10.75 4.37 -2.11
CA ILE A 29 9.29 4.42 -1.95
C ILE A 29 8.95 4.00 -0.52
N GLU A 30 8.08 4.78 0.10
CA GLU A 30 7.53 4.56 1.42
C GLU A 30 6.03 4.31 1.35
N VAL A 31 5.50 3.57 2.32
CA VAL A 31 4.05 3.33 2.47
C VAL A 31 3.59 4.02 3.75
N VAL A 32 2.58 4.87 3.60
CA VAL A 32 1.91 5.54 4.72
C VAL A 32 0.53 4.92 4.88
N LEU A 33 0.24 4.39 6.06
CA LEU A 33 -1.12 4.05 6.45
C LEU A 33 -1.76 5.24 7.15
N ASP A 34 -3.05 5.42 6.94
CA ASP A 34 -3.86 6.41 7.64
C ASP A 34 -4.10 5.95 9.08
N GLU A 35 -3.92 6.87 10.04
CA GLU A 35 -4.08 6.63 11.48
C GLU A 35 -5.45 7.12 12.01
N ASP A 36 -6.39 7.39 11.12
CA ASP A 36 -7.74 7.85 11.47
C ASP A 36 -8.54 6.79 12.26
N ASP A 37 -8.82 7.12 13.53
CA ASP A 37 -9.60 6.31 14.47
C ASP A 37 -11.01 5.97 13.96
N GLU A 38 -11.61 6.79 13.09
CA GLU A 38 -12.95 6.50 12.52
C GLU A 38 -12.95 5.23 11.65
N ARG A 39 -11.77 4.87 11.13
CA ARG A 39 -11.55 3.69 10.27
C ARG A 39 -11.25 2.43 11.07
N GLU A 40 -10.94 2.54 12.36
CA GLU A 40 -10.55 1.42 13.19
C GLU A 40 -11.62 0.30 13.14
N GLY A 41 -11.17 -0.93 12.86
CA GLY A 41 -12.03 -2.09 12.70
C GLY A 41 -12.87 -2.12 11.41
N LYS A 42 -12.79 -1.11 10.53
CA LYS A 42 -13.59 -1.01 9.30
C LYS A 42 -12.74 -1.03 8.03
N SER A 43 -11.76 -0.14 7.91
CA SER A 43 -10.93 -0.01 6.71
C SER A 43 -9.54 0.53 7.02
N TYR A 44 -8.64 0.43 6.03
CA TYR A 44 -7.32 1.03 6.05
C TYR A 44 -7.21 2.01 4.89
N GLY A 45 -6.77 3.24 5.18
CA GLY A 45 -6.24 4.13 4.15
C GLY A 45 -4.75 3.86 3.95
N ALA A 46 -4.29 3.81 2.70
CA ALA A 46 -2.87 3.69 2.39
C ALA A 46 -2.47 4.60 1.23
N ARG A 47 -1.23 5.10 1.25
CA ARG A 47 -0.63 5.86 0.13
C ARG A 47 0.82 5.46 -0.06
N LEU A 48 1.24 5.40 -1.33
CA LEU A 48 2.65 5.34 -1.67
C LEU A 48 3.23 6.75 -1.68
N ARG A 49 4.45 6.91 -1.17
CA ARG A 49 5.18 8.17 -1.15
C ARG A 49 6.55 8.00 -1.78
N PHE A 50 6.93 8.93 -2.65
CA PHE A 50 8.25 8.98 -3.26
C PHE A 50 8.77 10.42 -3.15
N GLY A 51 9.76 10.62 -2.27
CA GLY A 51 10.19 11.96 -1.90
C GLY A 51 9.03 12.77 -1.27
N HIS A 52 8.67 13.87 -1.92
CA HIS A 52 7.58 14.78 -1.52
C HIS A 52 6.24 14.49 -2.22
N ARG A 53 6.19 13.49 -3.11
CA ARG A 53 4.99 13.16 -3.89
C ARG A 53 4.27 11.96 -3.29
N PHE A 54 2.95 12.04 -3.33
CA PHE A 54 2.06 10.97 -2.92
C PHE A 54 1.33 10.42 -4.14
N GLY A 55 1.24 9.10 -4.21
CA GLY A 55 0.35 8.41 -5.14
C GLY A 55 -1.12 8.54 -4.72
N PRO A 56 -2.04 8.01 -5.54
CA PRO A 56 -3.46 8.02 -5.22
C PRO A 56 -3.76 7.26 -3.92
N PRO A 57 -4.81 7.66 -3.18
CA PRO A 57 -5.25 6.93 -2.00
C PRO A 57 -5.73 5.52 -2.36
N LEU A 58 -5.37 4.57 -1.52
CA LEU A 58 -5.85 3.20 -1.55
C LEU A 58 -6.69 2.97 -0.30
N GLU A 59 -7.87 2.38 -0.49
CA GLU A 59 -8.73 1.96 0.60
C GLU A 59 -8.86 0.44 0.59
N PHE A 60 -8.75 -0.15 1.79
CA PHE A 60 -8.84 -1.58 2.00
C PHE A 60 -9.83 -1.85 3.13
N ALA A 61 -10.87 -2.64 2.88
CA ALA A 61 -11.77 -3.06 3.95
C ALA A 61 -11.04 -4.03 4.90
N PHE A 62 -11.17 -3.83 6.21
CA PHE A 62 -10.53 -4.67 7.22
C PHE A 62 -10.83 -6.15 6.99
N ARG A 63 -12.11 -6.49 6.79
CA ARG A 63 -12.56 -7.86 6.57
C ARG A 63 -11.97 -8.48 5.30
N ASP A 64 -11.89 -7.70 4.22
CA ASP A 64 -11.35 -8.20 2.96
C ASP A 64 -9.86 -8.58 3.09
N VAL A 65 -9.06 -7.73 3.74
CA VAL A 65 -7.65 -8.05 4.01
C VAL A 65 -7.52 -9.20 5.00
N ALA A 66 -8.35 -9.21 6.04
CA ALA A 66 -8.31 -10.26 7.05
C ALA A 66 -8.60 -11.64 6.43
N ASP A 67 -9.60 -11.72 5.55
CA ASP A 67 -10.07 -12.98 4.97
C ASP A 67 -9.16 -13.46 3.82
N HIS A 68 -8.56 -12.54 3.05
CA HIS A 68 -7.83 -12.89 1.83
C HIS A 68 -6.30 -12.83 1.93
N ARG A 69 -5.70 -12.35 3.02
CA ARG A 69 -4.22 -12.27 3.14
C ARG A 69 -3.48 -13.62 3.04
N GLY A 70 -4.19 -14.75 3.19
CA GLY A 70 -3.67 -16.10 2.95
C GLY A 70 -3.85 -16.60 1.51
N SER A 71 -4.61 -15.90 0.67
CA SER A 71 -4.90 -16.28 -0.71
C SER A 71 -3.78 -15.82 -1.64
N LEU A 72 -3.12 -16.77 -2.31
CA LEU A 72 -2.05 -16.48 -3.28
C LEU A 72 -2.55 -15.61 -4.44
N ALA A 73 -3.75 -15.87 -4.94
CA ALA A 73 -4.32 -15.12 -6.06
C ALA A 73 -4.58 -13.65 -5.66
N TRP A 74 -5.16 -13.44 -4.48
CA TRP A 74 -5.43 -12.09 -3.96
C TRP A 74 -4.12 -11.34 -3.69
N CYS A 75 -3.15 -12.00 -3.06
CA CYS A 75 -1.82 -11.43 -2.83
C CYS A 75 -1.10 -11.08 -4.14
N SER A 76 -1.18 -11.92 -5.18
CA SER A 76 -0.59 -11.61 -6.48
C SER A 76 -1.21 -10.35 -7.10
N ALA A 77 -2.54 -10.26 -7.10
CA ALA A 77 -3.26 -9.09 -7.61
C ALA A 77 -2.90 -7.81 -6.84
N LEU A 78 -2.82 -7.89 -5.51
CA LEU A 78 -2.41 -6.76 -4.67
C LEU A 78 -0.95 -6.36 -4.94
N ALA A 79 -0.06 -7.32 -5.11
CA ALA A 79 1.34 -7.09 -5.43
C ALA A 79 1.52 -6.43 -6.81
N ASP A 80 0.75 -6.85 -7.82
CA ASP A 80 0.77 -6.26 -9.16
C ASP A 80 0.24 -4.83 -9.12
N ARG A 81 -0.89 -4.59 -8.45
CA ARG A 81 -1.45 -3.24 -8.24
C ARG A 81 -0.45 -2.32 -7.55
N THR A 82 0.17 -2.78 -6.46
CA THR A 82 1.16 -1.98 -5.70
C THR A 82 2.36 -1.61 -6.56
N ARG A 83 2.89 -2.57 -7.34
CA ARG A 83 4.02 -2.33 -8.25
C ARG A 83 3.64 -1.41 -9.41
N GLY A 84 2.42 -1.50 -9.94
CA GLY A 84 1.91 -0.59 -10.96
C GLY A 84 1.92 0.86 -10.48
N LEU A 85 1.29 1.12 -9.33
CA LEU A 85 1.25 2.46 -8.72
C LEU A 85 2.64 3.00 -8.37
N ALA A 86 3.53 2.13 -7.88
CA ALA A 86 4.91 2.50 -7.59
C ALA A 86 5.67 2.94 -8.86
N ARG A 87 5.48 2.22 -9.98
CA ARG A 87 6.11 2.58 -11.27
C ARG A 87 5.57 3.90 -11.81
N GLU A 88 4.26 4.10 -11.75
CA GLU A 88 3.62 5.37 -12.15
C GLU A 88 4.18 6.54 -11.33
N LEU A 89 4.27 6.38 -10.01
CA LEU A 89 4.80 7.40 -9.10
C LEU A 89 6.27 7.76 -9.40
N VAL A 90 7.10 6.76 -9.74
CA VAL A 90 8.50 6.99 -10.14
C VAL A 90 8.60 7.64 -11.52
N ALA A 91 7.81 7.20 -12.49
CA ALA A 91 7.79 7.76 -13.84
C ALA A 91 7.38 9.24 -13.83
N ASP A 92 6.35 9.57 -13.04
CA ASP A 92 5.87 10.94 -12.85
C ASP A 92 6.94 11.87 -12.25
N GLN A 93 7.82 11.36 -11.38
CA GLN A 93 8.95 12.11 -10.86
C GLN A 93 10.02 12.32 -11.93
N GLY A 94 10.35 11.29 -12.71
CA GLY A 94 11.29 11.41 -13.83
C GLY A 94 10.87 12.48 -14.85
N VAL A 95 9.58 12.58 -15.16
CA VAL A 95 9.04 13.63 -16.04
C VAL A 95 9.15 15.03 -15.40
N ALA A 96 8.92 15.14 -14.10
CA ALA A 96 9.04 16.41 -13.38
C ALA A 96 10.50 16.90 -13.31
N ASP A 97 11.47 15.99 -13.10
CA ASP A 97 12.90 16.32 -13.06
C ASP A 97 13.49 16.67 -14.44
N VAL A 98 12.91 16.17 -15.55
CA VAL A 98 13.40 16.42 -16.92
C VAL A 98 12.98 17.79 -17.48
N ARG A 99 12.03 18.52 -16.85
CA ARG A 99 11.73 19.91 -17.21
C ARG A 99 12.70 20.86 -16.51
N PRO A 100 13.71 21.46 -17.17
CA PRO A 100 14.49 22.53 -16.58
C PRO A 100 13.62 23.79 -16.50
N ARG A 101 13.75 24.53 -15.40
CA ARG A 101 13.25 25.90 -15.25
C ARG A 101 14.01 26.86 -16.16
#